data_AF-A0A520I916-F1
#
_entry.id   AF-A0A520I916-F1
#
_cell.length_a   1.000
_cell.length_b   1.000
_cell.length_c   1.000
_cell.angle_alpha   90.00
_cell.angle_beta   90.00
_cell.angle_gamma   90.00
#
_symmetry.space_group_name_H-M   'P 1'
#
loop_
_entity.id
_entity.type
_entity.pdbx_description
1 polymer ?
#
loop_
_entity_poly.entity_id
_entity_poly.type
_entity_poly.pdbx_seq_one_letter_code
_entity_poly.pdbx_strand_id
1 'polypeptide(L)' 'MIELVGEGNDTVVSSLSFTLPEHVENLILAGRIPINATGNADSNLLRGNSSDNRLSGERGNDRMAGGQGNDR' A
#
# COMPACT_ATOMS: atom_id res chain seq x y z
N MET A 1 -0.97 16.71 6.98
CA MET A 1 -0.40 16.18 8.23
C MET A 1 0.87 15.43 7.88
N ILE A 2 1.89 15.53 8.72
CA ILE A 2 3.12 14.72 8.64
C ILE A 2 2.99 13.73 9.79
N GLU A 3 3.14 12.44 9.53
CA GLU A 3 3.22 11.41 10.57
C GLU A 3 4.67 11.31 11.06
N LEU A 4 4.88 11.10 12.36
CA LEU A 4 6.19 10.92 12.96
C LEU A 4 6.45 9.44 13.28
N VAL A 5 7.73 9.04 13.28
CA VAL A 5 8.15 7.67 13.61
C VAL A 5 7.54 7.20 14.95
N GLY A 6 6.80 6.09 14.90
CA GLY A 6 6.32 5.39 16.09
C GLY A 6 5.02 5.93 16.69
N GLU A 7 4.28 6.78 15.98
CA GLU A 7 2.99 7.31 16.44
C GLU A 7 1.81 6.36 16.23
N GLY A 8 1.98 5.22 15.55
CA GLY A 8 0.88 4.29 15.39
C GLY A 8 1.11 3.20 14.36
N ASN A 9 -0.01 2.73 13.81
CA ASN A 9 -0.05 1.85 12.65
C ASN A 9 -1.13 2.42 11.72
N ASP A 10 -0.72 3.35 10.87
CA ASP A 10 -1.63 4.19 10.11
C ASP A 10 -2.06 3.52 8.80
N THR A 11 -3.32 3.72 8.43
CA THR A 11 -3.91 3.08 7.24
C THR A 11 -4.47 4.10 6.26
N VAL A 12 -3.94 4.08 5.04
CA VAL A 12 -4.50 4.79 3.90
C VAL A 12 -5.41 3.86 3.10
N VAL A 13 -6.61 4.33 2.79
CA VAL A 13 -7.53 3.67 1.85
C VAL A 13 -7.65 4.55 0.61
N SER A 14 -7.26 4.02 -0.56
CA SER A 14 -7.25 4.77 -1.81
C SER A 14 -8.06 4.06 -2.89
N SER A 15 -8.83 4.83 -3.66
CA SER A 15 -9.49 4.37 -4.89
C SER A 15 -8.66 4.64 -6.15
N LEU A 16 -7.46 5.19 -5.99
CA LEU A 16 -6.49 5.51 -7.04
C LEU A 16 -5.13 4.88 -6.73
N SER A 17 -4.22 4.87 -7.70
CA SER A 17 -2.83 4.52 -7.45
C SER A 17 -2.23 5.43 -6.38
N PHE A 18 -1.49 4.84 -5.43
CA PHE A 18 -1.02 5.58 -4.26
C PHE A 18 0.37 5.11 -3.83
N THR A 19 1.17 6.05 -3.32
CA THR A 19 2.47 5.81 -2.71
C THR A 19 2.40 6.30 -1.26
N LEU A 20 2.73 5.42 -0.32
CA LEU A 20 2.75 5.79 1.09
C LEU A 20 3.83 6.86 1.34
N PRO A 21 3.51 7.95 2.05
CA PRO A 21 4.55 8.83 2.58
C PRO A 21 5.33 8.09 3.67
N GLU A 22 6.47 8.65 4.10
CA GLU A 22 7.25 8.09 5.21
C GLU A 22 6.40 7.92 6.47
N HIS A 23 6.69 6.88 7.24
CA HIS A 23 6.06 6.54 8.52
C HIS A 23 4.61 6.09 8.47
N VAL A 24 3.98 5.98 7.29
CA VAL A 24 2.68 5.30 7.17
C VAL A 24 2.90 3.83 6.87
N GLU A 25 2.25 2.93 7.61
CA GLU A 25 2.49 1.49 7.49
C GLU A 25 1.57 0.78 6.50
N ASN A 26 0.31 1.18 6.35
CA ASN A 26 -0.67 0.38 5.60
C ASN A 26 -1.33 1.13 4.44
N LEU A 27 -1.47 0.43 3.31
CA LEU A 27 -2.22 0.89 2.14
C LEU A 27 -3.21 -0.17 1.68
N ILE A 28 -4.47 0.24 1.51
CA ILE A 28 -5.55 -0.58 0.96
C ILE A 28 -6.10 0.09 -0.31
N LEU A 29 -6.09 -0.64 -1.42
CA LEU A 29 -6.74 -0.23 -2.66
C LEU A 29 -8.22 -0.63 -2.63
N ALA A 30 -9.12 0.35 -2.67
CA ALA A 30 -10.58 0.17 -2.67
C ALA A 30 -11.22 0.38 -4.06
N GLY A 31 -10.42 0.75 -5.06
CA GLY A 31 -10.87 0.89 -6.46
C GLY A 31 -11.31 -0.45 -7.06
N ARG A 32 -12.05 -0.40 -8.18
CA ARG A 32 -12.46 -1.58 -8.98
C ARG A 32 -11.80 -1.60 -10.36
N ILE A 33 -10.70 -0.85 -10.50
CA ILE A 33 -9.93 -0.71 -11.74
C ILE A 33 -8.47 -1.07 -11.47
N PRO A 34 -7.65 -1.31 -12.51
CA PRO A 34 -6.21 -1.53 -12.35
C PRO A 34 -5.52 -0.28 -11.78
N ILE A 35 -5.14 -0.33 -10.50
CA ILE A 35 -4.39 0.72 -9.79
C ILE A 35 -3.26 0.09 -8.98
N ASN A 36 -2.28 0.91 -8.59
CA ASN A 36 -1.03 0.41 -8.02
C ASN A 36 -0.83 0.93 -6.60
N ALA A 37 -0.19 0.12 -5.76
CA ALA A 37 0.23 0.50 -4.42
C ALA A 37 1.76 0.48 -4.35
N THR A 38 2.34 1.54 -3.80
CA THR A 38 3.76 1.65 -3.50
C THR A 38 3.92 1.95 -2.02
N GLY A 39 4.77 1.19 -1.34
CA GLY A 39 5.19 1.41 0.04
C GLY A 39 6.22 2.54 0.17
N ASN A 40 6.88 2.56 1.30
CA ASN A 40 7.96 3.47 1.66
C ASN A 40 9.19 2.65 2.12
N ALA A 41 10.10 3.23 2.90
CA ALA A 41 11.30 2.51 3.35
C ALA A 41 11.10 1.71 4.66
N ASP A 42 9.94 1.83 5.30
CA ASP A 42 9.57 1.15 6.55
C ASP A 42 8.90 -0.20 6.24
N SER A 43 8.41 -0.93 7.24
CA SER A 43 7.71 -2.20 7.00
C SER A 43 6.25 -1.94 6.63
N ASN A 44 5.84 -2.19 5.38
CA ASN A 44 4.49 -1.88 4.93
C ASN A 44 3.56 -3.09 4.84
N LEU A 45 2.25 -2.83 5.01
CA LEU A 45 1.18 -3.75 4.63
C LEU A 45 0.44 -3.17 3.43
N LEU A 46 0.60 -3.81 2.26
CA LEU A 46 -0.04 -3.39 1.02
C LEU A 46 -1.11 -4.39 0.62
N ARG A 47 -2.35 -3.93 0.45
CA ARG A 47 -3.47 -4.73 -0.04
C ARG A 47 -4.03 -4.15 -1.32
N GLY A 48 -3.94 -4.91 -2.40
CA GLY A 48 -4.59 -4.60 -3.66
C GLY A 48 -6.11 -4.85 -3.64
N ASN A 49 -6.72 -4.72 -4.81
CA ASN A 49 -8.14 -4.85 -5.08
C ASN A 49 -8.43 -6.10 -5.94
N SER A 50 -9.58 -6.14 -6.60
CA SER A 50 -9.99 -7.29 -7.43
C SER A 50 -9.53 -7.21 -8.89
N SER A 51 -8.88 -6.11 -9.29
CA SER A 51 -8.28 -5.91 -10.61
C SER A 51 -6.77 -6.15 -10.56
N ASP A 52 -6.14 -6.21 -11.72
CA ASP A 52 -4.68 -6.35 -11.82
C ASP A 52 -3.98 -5.15 -11.17
N ASN A 53 -3.22 -5.38 -10.11
CA ASN A 53 -2.46 -4.33 -9.43
C ASN A 53 -0.96 -4.60 -9.50
N ARG A 54 -0.18 -3.52 -9.48
CA ARG A 54 1.23 -3.60 -9.13
C ARG A 54 1.42 -3.22 -7.66
N LEU A 55 2.05 -4.10 -6.89
CA LEU A 55 2.42 -3.84 -5.49
C LEU A 55 3.94 -3.72 -5.39
N SER A 56 4.43 -2.58 -4.92
CA SER A 56 5.86 -2.38 -4.63
C SER A 56 6.02 -2.08 -3.15
N GLY A 57 6.64 -2.98 -2.38
CA GLY A 57 6.99 -2.73 -0.98
C GLY A 57 8.17 -1.77 -0.80
N GLU A 58 8.94 -1.51 -1.86
CA GLU A 58 10.22 -0.77 -1.80
C GLU A 58 11.26 -1.44 -0.86
N ARG A 59 11.56 -0.87 0.29
CA ARG A 59 12.48 -1.45 1.29
C ARG A 59 11.68 -1.78 2.55
N GLY A 60 12.22 -2.67 3.36
CA GLY A 60 11.59 -3.05 4.63
C GLY A 60 11.14 -4.49 4.64
N ASN A 61 10.43 -4.87 5.69
CA ASN A 61 9.87 -6.22 5.84
C ASN A 61 8.38 -6.18 5.51
N ASP A 62 8.07 -6.21 4.22
CA ASP A 62 6.71 -5.95 3.74
C ASP A 62 5.80 -7.17 3.76
N ARG A 63 4.50 -6.91 3.92
CA ARG A 63 3.43 -7.88 3.70
C ARG A 63 2.55 -7.38 2.56
N MET A 64 2.54 -8.11 1.45
CA MET A 64 1.78 -7.73 0.26
C MET A 64 0.72 -8.77 -0.06
N ALA A 65 -0.51 -8.31 -0.26
CA ALA A 65 -1.65 -9.12 -0.69
C ALA A 65 -2.25 -8.51 -1.96
N GLY A 66 -1.98 -9.13 -3.12
CA GLY A 66 -2.42 -8.67 -4.44
C GLY A 66 -3.94 -8.55 -4.58
N GLY A 67 -4.67 -9.57 -4.14
CA GLY A 67 -6.12 -9.64 -4.29
C GLY A 67 -6.52 -10.74 -5.27
N GLN A 68 -7.50 -10.47 -6.12
CA GLN A 68 -8.04 -11.46 -7.09
C GLN A 68 -7.48 -11.29 -8.51
N GLY A 69 -6.79 -10.18 -8.78
CA GLY A 69 -6.25 -9.86 -10.10
C GLY A 69 -5.00 -10.65 -10.45
N ASN A 70 -4.48 -10.41 -11.66
CA ASN A 70 -3.15 -10.87 -12.06
C ASN A 70 -2.10 -9.88 -11.58
N ASP A 71 -1.76 -9.97 -10.30
CA ASP A 71 -0.91 -8.99 -9.63
C ASP A 71 0.59 -9.20 -9.87
N ARG A 72 1.37 -8.12 -9.81
CA ARG A 72 2.83 -8.12 -9.98
C ARG A 72 3.56 -7.29 -8.95
#